data_AF-A0A5R2N0T1-F1
#
_entry.id   AF-A0A5R2N0T1-F1
#
_cell.length_a   1.000
_cell.length_b   1.000
_cell.length_c   1.000
_cell.angle_alpha   90.00
_cell.angle_beta   90.00
_cell.angle_gamma   90.00
#
_symmetry.space_group_name_H-M   'P 1'
#
loop_
_entity.id
_entity.type
_entity.pdbx_description
1 polymer ?
#
loop_
_entity_poly.entity_id
_entity_poly.type
_entity_poly.pdbx_seq_one_letter_code
_entity_poly.pdbx_strand_id
1 'polypeptide(L)'
;RADVVVRFQGGHNAGHTLVVDGKVYKLSLLPSGVVREGKLSIIGNGVVFDPHAFVAEVEKLKGQGVDVTPDRLKIAENTALILSVHRELDGFREDAASNSGTKIGTTRRGIGPAYEDKVGRRAVRVMDLADLETLPLKVD
;
A
#
# COMPACT_ATOMS: atom_id res chain seq x y z
N ARG A 1 24.53 -1.23 4.15
CA ARG A 1 24.57 -2.10 2.95
C ARG A 1 23.49 -3.15 3.13
N ALA A 2 22.52 -3.21 2.23
CA ALA A 2 21.49 -4.24 2.19
C ALA A 2 21.27 -4.63 0.73
N ASP A 3 20.99 -5.89 0.44
CA ASP A 3 20.70 -6.38 -0.91
C ASP A 3 19.20 -6.46 -1.17
N VAL A 4 18.43 -6.58 -0.10
CA VAL A 4 16.97 -6.61 -0.11
C VAL A 4 16.42 -5.56 0.86
N VAL A 5 15.41 -4.82 0.42
CA VAL A 5 14.68 -3.85 1.24
C VAL A 5 13.22 -4.27 1.31
N VAL A 6 12.76 -4.59 2.50
CA VAL A 6 11.41 -5.14 2.72
C VAL A 6 10.55 -4.13 3.48
N ARG A 7 9.35 -3.88 2.96
CA ARG A 7 8.28 -3.19 3.70
C ARG A 7 7.37 -4.24 4.30
N PHE A 8 7.29 -4.30 5.63
CA PHE A 8 6.65 -5.41 6.34
C PHE A 8 5.30 -5.04 6.98
N GLN A 9 4.89 -3.76 7.00
CA GLN A 9 3.64 -3.32 7.61
C GLN A 9 3.14 -2.00 7.03
N GLY A 10 1.96 -1.58 7.48
CA GLY A 10 1.32 -0.33 7.12
C GLY A 10 0.76 -0.37 5.71
N GLY A 11 0.57 0.79 5.09
CA GLY A 11 0.12 0.93 3.71
C GLY A 11 0.63 2.25 3.15
N HIS A 12 -0.04 2.81 2.16
CA HIS A 12 0.36 4.10 1.61
C HIS A 12 0.16 5.28 2.58
N ASN A 13 -0.20 5.07 3.86
CA ASN A 13 -0.23 6.10 4.90
C ASN A 13 1.15 6.62 5.33
N ALA A 14 2.21 5.84 5.07
CA ALA A 14 3.57 6.29 5.33
C ALA A 14 3.99 7.40 4.35
N GLY A 15 5.01 8.15 4.75
CA GLY A 15 5.71 9.10 3.90
C GLY A 15 7.19 9.07 4.22
N HIS A 16 8.01 8.68 3.26
CA HIS A 16 9.47 8.68 3.37
C HIS A 16 10.05 9.47 2.19
N THR A 17 10.81 10.52 2.52
CA THR A 17 11.53 11.33 1.54
C THR A 17 12.98 10.86 1.49
N LEU A 18 13.47 10.60 0.28
CA LEU A 18 14.84 10.19 0.02
C LEU A 18 15.51 11.22 -0.88
N VAL A 19 16.80 11.47 -0.64
CA VAL A 19 17.66 12.20 -1.56
C VAL A 19 18.72 11.22 -2.04
N VAL A 20 18.73 10.93 -3.34
CA VAL A 20 19.70 10.03 -3.98
C VAL A 20 20.29 10.79 -5.16
N ASP A 21 21.61 10.97 -5.16
CA ASP A 21 22.36 11.68 -6.20
C ASP A 21 21.77 13.07 -6.53
N GLY A 22 21.42 13.82 -5.48
CA GLY A 22 20.83 15.16 -5.59
C GLY A 22 19.33 15.18 -5.97
N LYS A 23 18.71 14.02 -6.24
CA LYS A 23 17.31 13.92 -6.62
C LYS A 23 16.41 13.52 -5.46
N VAL A 24 15.29 14.23 -5.31
CA VAL A 24 14.31 13.99 -4.24
C VAL A 24 13.22 13.02 -4.70
N TYR A 25 13.05 11.93 -3.94
CA TYR A 25 12.00 10.94 -4.13
C TYR A 25 11.09 10.93 -2.89
N LYS A 26 9.79 11.14 -3.10
CA LYS A 26 8.77 11.05 -2.03
C LYS A 26 7.98 9.78 -2.25
N LEU A 27 8.22 8.80 -1.37
CA LEU A 27 7.63 7.48 -1.41
C LEU A 27 6.60 7.30 -0.28
N SER A 28 5.62 6.43 -0.50
CA SER A 28 4.56 6.09 0.46
C SER A 28 4.37 4.58 0.61
N LEU A 29 4.00 3.87 -0.46
CA LEU A 29 3.80 2.42 -0.43
C LEU A 29 5.08 1.68 -0.81
N LEU A 30 5.83 2.19 -1.78
CA LEU A 30 7.02 1.52 -2.27
C LEU A 30 8.16 1.52 -1.23
N PRO A 31 8.90 0.40 -1.07
CA PRO A 31 10.11 0.38 -0.25
C PRO A 31 11.17 1.35 -0.80
N SER A 32 11.98 1.92 0.09
CA SER A 32 13.06 2.87 -0.29
C SER A 32 14.14 2.27 -1.21
N GLY A 33 14.21 0.94 -1.31
CA GLY A 33 15.10 0.24 -2.23
C GLY A 33 14.77 0.49 -3.70
N VAL A 34 13.52 0.86 -4.05
CA VAL A 34 13.07 0.95 -5.44
C VAL A 34 13.82 2.03 -6.24
N VAL A 35 14.34 3.06 -5.56
CA VAL A 35 15.11 4.15 -6.16
C VAL A 35 16.62 3.92 -6.13
N ARG A 36 17.07 2.73 -5.70
CA ARG A 36 18.48 2.35 -5.67
C ARG A 36 18.73 1.23 -6.68
N GLU A 37 19.79 1.37 -7.47
CA GLU A 37 20.15 0.35 -8.46
C GLU A 37 20.66 -0.94 -7.79
N GLY A 38 20.34 -2.08 -8.40
CA GLY A 38 20.75 -3.40 -7.93
C GLY A 38 20.15 -3.84 -6.60
N LYS A 39 19.11 -3.15 -6.09
CA LYS A 39 18.44 -3.47 -4.82
C LYS A 39 17.05 -4.06 -5.06
N LEU A 40 16.84 -5.27 -4.55
CA LEU A 40 15.53 -5.91 -4.60
C LEU A 40 14.61 -5.28 -3.54
N SER A 41 13.44 -4.83 -3.96
CA SER A 41 12.40 -4.32 -3.07
C SER A 41 11.29 -5.33 -2.91
N ILE A 42 10.80 -5.51 -1.69
CA ILE A 42 9.70 -6.43 -1.38
C ILE A 42 8.62 -5.71 -0.59
N ILE A 43 7.38 -5.82 -1.04
CA ILE A 43 6.18 -5.53 -0.24
C ILE A 43 5.75 -6.84 0.40
N GLY A 44 5.94 -6.96 1.71
CA GLY A 44 5.62 -8.14 2.49
C GLY A 44 4.13 -8.22 2.84
N ASN A 45 3.69 -9.43 3.20
CA ASN A 45 2.29 -9.77 3.50
C ASN A 45 1.67 -9.00 4.66
N GLY A 46 2.52 -8.41 5.52
CA GLY A 46 2.08 -7.58 6.62
C GLY A 46 1.46 -6.26 6.17
N VAL A 47 1.80 -5.77 4.96
CA VAL A 47 1.26 -4.54 4.36
C VAL A 47 -0.24 -4.67 4.02
N VAL A 48 -0.95 -3.54 4.00
CA VAL A 48 -2.24 -3.35 3.33
C VAL A 48 -1.99 -2.55 2.05
N PHE A 49 -2.25 -3.17 0.90
CA PHE A 49 -1.82 -2.74 -0.42
C PHE A 49 -2.96 -2.04 -1.16
N ASP A 50 -2.72 -0.81 -1.57
CA ASP A 50 -3.71 -0.04 -2.32
C ASP A 50 -3.31 0.01 -3.80
N PRO A 51 -4.06 -0.65 -4.70
CA PRO A 51 -3.70 -0.71 -6.12
C PRO A 51 -3.65 0.65 -6.79
N HIS A 52 -4.55 1.57 -6.42
CA HIS A 52 -4.58 2.92 -7.00
C HIS A 52 -3.39 3.75 -6.54
N ALA A 53 -3.06 3.69 -5.23
CA ALA A 53 -1.89 4.39 -4.71
C ALA A 53 -0.59 3.82 -5.29
N PHE A 54 -0.51 2.50 -5.48
CA PHE A 54 0.61 1.84 -6.13
C PHE A 54 0.84 2.35 -7.55
N VAL A 55 -0.19 2.30 -8.41
CA VAL A 55 -0.08 2.74 -9.81
C VAL A 55 0.32 4.21 -9.88
N ALA A 56 -0.30 5.07 -9.07
CA ALA A 56 0.04 6.50 -9.05
C ALA A 56 1.50 6.75 -8.61
N GLU A 57 1.99 5.99 -7.63
CA GLU A 57 3.37 6.11 -7.15
C GLU A 57 4.39 5.59 -8.18
N VAL A 58 4.08 4.49 -8.86
CA VAL A 58 4.91 3.95 -9.96
C VAL A 58 5.00 4.95 -11.12
N GLU A 59 3.88 5.51 -11.57
CA GLU A 59 3.89 6.50 -12.67
C GLU A 59 4.68 7.76 -12.32
N LYS A 60 4.59 8.22 -11.06
CA LYS A 60 5.40 9.33 -10.57
C LYS A 60 6.90 9.00 -10.62
N LEU A 61 7.30 7.81 -10.20
CA LEU A 61 8.70 7.36 -10.25
C LEU A 61 9.19 7.18 -11.67
N LYS A 62 8.34 6.68 -12.57
CA LYS A 62 8.63 6.56 -14.00
C LYS A 62 8.89 7.93 -14.63
N GLY A 63 8.10 8.95 -14.30
CA GLY A 63 8.37 10.35 -14.69
C GLY A 63 9.68 10.90 -14.12
N GLN A 64 10.23 10.26 -13.09
CA GLN A 64 11.55 10.52 -12.52
C GLN A 64 12.64 9.56 -13.04
N GLY A 65 12.40 8.81 -14.12
CA GLY A 65 13.39 7.90 -14.70
C GLY A 65 13.69 6.65 -13.86
N VAL A 66 12.85 6.33 -12.88
CA VAL A 66 12.95 5.10 -12.10
C VAL A 66 11.96 4.09 -12.66
N ASP A 67 12.47 3.03 -13.27
CA ASP A 67 11.65 1.93 -13.76
C ASP A 67 11.37 0.89 -12.66
N VAL A 68 10.10 0.54 -12.47
CA VAL A 68 9.62 -0.40 -11.44
C VAL A 68 9.18 -1.68 -12.14
N THR A 69 10.10 -2.65 -12.21
CA THR A 69 9.88 -3.92 -12.91
C THR A 69 9.70 -5.08 -11.92
N PRO A 70 9.15 -6.22 -12.37
CA PRO A 70 9.08 -7.44 -11.55
C PRO A 70 10.42 -7.92 -11.02
N ASP A 71 11.55 -7.62 -11.67
CA ASP A 71 12.90 -7.99 -11.19
C ASP A 71 13.37 -7.11 -10.03
N ARG A 72 12.84 -5.90 -9.92
CA ARG A 72 13.20 -4.93 -8.88
C ARG A 72 12.22 -4.88 -7.73
N LEU A 73 10.95 -5.21 -7.98
CA LEU A 73 9.89 -5.19 -6.98
C LEU A 73 9.13 -6.51 -6.98
N LYS A 74 9.08 -7.15 -5.81
CA LYS A 74 8.18 -8.28 -5.53
C LYS A 74 7.08 -7.85 -4.56
N ILE A 75 5.90 -8.38 -4.76
CA ILE A 75 4.73 -8.16 -3.89
C ILE A 75 4.31 -9.54 -3.39
N ALA A 76 4.18 -9.69 -2.07
CA ALA A 76 3.67 -10.93 -1.51
C ALA A 76 2.20 -11.11 -1.94
N GLU A 77 1.89 -12.24 -2.57
CA GLU A 77 0.56 -12.53 -3.13
C GLU A 77 -0.55 -12.51 -2.06
N ASN A 78 -0.22 -12.82 -0.82
CA ASN A 78 -1.15 -12.87 0.31
C ASN A 78 -1.30 -11.52 1.04
N THR A 79 -0.82 -10.41 0.45
CA THR A 79 -1.02 -9.04 0.95
C THR A 79 -2.49 -8.64 0.79
N ALA A 80 -3.11 -8.10 1.84
CA ALA A 80 -4.50 -7.65 1.80
C ALA A 80 -4.65 -6.37 0.98
N LEU A 81 -5.73 -6.25 0.22
CA LEU A 81 -6.03 -5.07 -0.59
C LEU A 81 -6.74 -3.99 0.22
N ILE A 82 -6.41 -2.74 -0.06
CA ILE A 82 -7.24 -1.58 0.29
C ILE A 82 -8.18 -1.33 -0.89
N LEU A 83 -9.47 -1.51 -0.64
CA LEU A 83 -10.56 -1.22 -1.57
C LEU A 83 -11.13 0.18 -1.29
N SER A 84 -11.90 0.74 -2.24
CA SER A 84 -12.53 2.06 -2.09
C SER A 84 -13.39 2.16 -0.83
N VAL A 85 -14.16 1.10 -0.53
CA VAL A 85 -15.01 1.01 0.68
C VAL A 85 -14.22 1.20 1.97
N HIS A 86 -12.96 0.74 2.03
CA HIS A 86 -12.13 0.93 3.22
C HIS A 86 -11.83 2.41 3.47
N ARG A 87 -11.56 3.18 2.40
CA ARG A 87 -11.27 4.62 2.50
C ARG A 87 -12.50 5.40 2.93
N GLU A 88 -13.66 5.07 2.34
CA GLU A 88 -14.95 5.67 2.68
C GLU A 88 -15.32 5.39 4.14
N LEU A 89 -15.20 4.14 4.57
CA LEU A 89 -15.47 3.73 5.96
C LEU A 89 -14.54 4.43 6.97
N ASP A 90 -13.25 4.55 6.66
CA ASP A 90 -12.27 5.29 7.47
C ASP A 90 -12.69 6.76 7.63
N GLY A 91 -13.07 7.41 6.51
CA GLY A 91 -13.59 8.78 6.50
C GLY A 91 -14.86 8.93 7.33
N PHE A 92 -15.87 8.08 7.13
CA PHE A 92 -17.14 8.14 7.85
C PHE A 92 -16.97 7.94 9.35
N ARG A 93 -16.10 7.02 9.77
CA ARG A 93 -15.81 6.80 11.21
C ARG A 93 -15.13 8.00 11.84
N GLU A 94 -14.17 8.61 11.16
CA GLU A 94 -13.52 9.85 11.62
C GLU A 94 -14.51 11.02 11.71
N ASP A 95 -15.40 11.14 10.71
CA ASP A 95 -16.41 12.21 10.69
C ASP A 95 -17.45 12.02 11.81
N ALA A 96 -17.92 10.79 12.05
CA ALA A 96 -18.80 10.47 13.17
C ALA A 96 -18.16 10.76 14.53
N ALA A 97 -16.87 10.44 14.69
CA ALA A 97 -16.12 10.71 15.91
C ALA A 97 -15.84 12.21 16.16
N SER A 98 -16.07 13.08 15.16
CA SER A 98 -15.95 14.54 15.33
C SER A 98 -16.83 15.07 16.44
N ASN A 99 -18.07 14.59 16.48
CA ASN A 99 -19.10 15.12 17.37
C ASN A 99 -18.91 14.66 18.82
N SER A 100 -18.20 13.56 19.03
CA SER A 100 -17.89 13.00 20.35
C SER A 100 -16.51 13.41 20.88
N GLY A 101 -15.68 14.10 20.08
CA GLY A 101 -14.31 14.45 20.45
C GLY A 101 -13.34 13.26 20.50
N THR A 102 -13.73 12.10 19.98
CA THR A 102 -12.94 10.85 20.04
C THR A 102 -12.22 10.56 18.73
N LYS A 103 -11.90 11.60 17.95
CA LYS A 103 -11.17 11.46 16.69
C LYS A 103 -9.78 10.86 16.91
N ILE A 104 -9.35 10.02 15.98
CA ILE A 104 -7.99 9.49 15.96
C ILE A 104 -7.07 10.41 15.15
N GLY A 105 -7.60 11.05 14.10
CA GLY A 105 -6.79 11.80 13.13
C GLY A 105 -6.17 10.88 12.08
N THR A 106 -6.98 9.97 11.52
CA THR A 106 -6.48 8.99 10.55
C THR A 106 -6.06 9.66 9.24
N THR A 107 -5.25 8.95 8.44
CA THR A 107 -4.89 9.42 7.10
C THR A 107 -6.07 9.36 6.10
N ARG A 108 -7.24 8.83 6.50
CA ARG A 108 -8.42 8.59 5.63
C ARG A 108 -8.08 7.76 4.37
N ARG A 109 -7.15 6.83 4.54
CA ARG A 109 -6.58 5.99 3.48
C ARG A 109 -7.05 4.54 3.56
N GLY A 110 -7.97 4.25 4.49
CA GLY A 110 -8.53 2.90 4.65
C GLY A 110 -7.60 1.91 5.32
N ILE A 111 -6.55 2.37 6.01
CA ILE A 111 -5.55 1.50 6.66
C ILE A 111 -6.22 0.65 7.73
N GLY A 112 -6.95 1.29 8.65
CA GLY A 112 -7.65 0.61 9.75
C GLY A 112 -8.65 -0.42 9.23
N PRO A 113 -9.64 0.00 8.42
CA PRO A 113 -10.62 -0.93 7.86
C PRO A 113 -10.00 -2.09 7.07
N ALA A 114 -8.95 -1.86 6.28
CA ALA A 114 -8.28 -2.96 5.56
C ALA A 114 -7.61 -3.97 6.52
N TYR A 115 -7.03 -3.50 7.64
CA TYR A 115 -6.52 -4.40 8.68
C TYR A 115 -7.66 -5.13 9.41
N GLU A 116 -8.80 -4.47 9.65
CA GLU A 116 -9.97 -5.12 10.25
C GLU A 116 -10.46 -6.28 9.38
N ASP A 117 -10.52 -6.12 8.06
CA ASP A 117 -10.88 -7.18 7.14
C ASP A 117 -9.86 -8.30 7.09
N LYS A 118 -8.56 -7.95 7.15
CA LYS A 118 -7.46 -8.92 7.22
C LYS A 118 -7.56 -9.79 8.49
N VAL A 119 -7.77 -9.16 9.65
CA VAL A 119 -7.93 -9.87 10.93
C VAL A 119 -9.28 -10.60 10.99
N GLY A 120 -10.32 -10.02 10.39
CA GLY A 120 -11.65 -10.62 10.23
C GLY A 120 -11.72 -11.77 9.24
N ARG A 121 -10.61 -12.12 8.56
CA ARG A 121 -10.50 -13.20 7.57
C ARG A 121 -11.43 -13.03 6.36
N ARG A 122 -11.76 -11.79 6.01
CA ARG A 122 -12.62 -11.43 4.87
C ARG A 122 -11.95 -10.52 3.84
N ALA A 123 -10.69 -10.14 4.06
CA ALA A 123 -9.97 -9.30 3.10
C ALA A 123 -9.75 -10.02 1.76
N VAL A 124 -10.04 -9.31 0.67
CA VAL A 124 -9.51 -9.59 -0.66
C VAL A 124 -8.00 -9.38 -0.65
N ARG A 125 -7.23 -10.28 -1.26
CA ARG A 125 -5.76 -10.26 -1.32
C ARG A 125 -5.27 -10.14 -2.76
N VAL A 126 -4.00 -9.80 -2.95
CA VAL A 126 -3.39 -9.66 -4.28
C VAL A 126 -3.56 -10.93 -5.13
N MET A 127 -3.40 -12.11 -4.53
CA MET A 127 -3.57 -13.40 -5.20
C MET A 127 -4.99 -13.61 -5.76
N ASP A 128 -6.00 -12.99 -5.15
CA ASP A 128 -7.39 -13.12 -5.61
C ASP A 128 -7.61 -12.42 -6.95
N LEU A 129 -6.74 -11.49 -7.32
CA LEU A 129 -6.77 -10.82 -8.63
C LEU A 129 -6.35 -11.76 -9.78
N ALA A 130 -5.74 -12.91 -9.47
CA ALA A 130 -5.38 -13.92 -10.46
C ALA A 130 -6.57 -14.85 -10.82
N ASP A 131 -7.63 -14.86 -10.02
CA ASP A 131 -8.83 -15.67 -10.23
C ASP A 131 -10.09 -14.78 -10.26
N LEU A 132 -10.36 -14.24 -11.44
CA LEU A 132 -11.48 -13.32 -11.65
C LEU A 132 -12.85 -13.99 -11.56
N GLU A 133 -12.93 -15.32 -11.66
CA GLU A 133 -14.19 -16.04 -11.58
C GLU A 133 -14.70 -16.10 -10.14
N THR A 134 -13.79 -16.27 -9.16
CA THR A 134 -14.16 -16.34 -7.74
C THR A 134 -14.16 -14.99 -7.04
N LEU A 135 -13.53 -13.97 -7.63
CA LEU A 135 -13.41 -12.63 -7.05
C LEU A 135 -14.76 -11.96 -6.68
N PRO A 136 -15.84 -12.03 -7.49
CA PRO A 136 -17.12 -11.42 -7.13
C PRO A 136 -17.67 -11.90 -5.78
N LEU A 137 -17.55 -13.20 -5.49
CA LEU A 137 -18.01 -13.82 -4.23
C LEU A 137 -17.26 -13.31 -2.99
N LYS A 138 -16.12 -12.65 -3.17
CA LYS A 138 -15.32 -12.05 -2.09
C LYS A 138 -15.61 -10.57 -1.90
N VAL A 139 -16.29 -9.95 -2.85
CA VAL A 139 -16.62 -8.52 -2.87
C VAL A 139 -18.08 -8.29 -2.45
N ASP A 140 -18.98 -9.21 -2.82
CA ASP A 140 -20.39 -9.24 -2.41
C ASP A 140 -20.56 -9.50 -0.90
#